data_AF-A0A931A0Y6-F1
#
_entry.id   AF-A0A931A0Y6-F1
#
_cell.length_a   1.000
_cell.length_b   1.000
_cell.length_c   1.000
_cell.angle_alpha   90.00
_cell.angle_beta   90.00
_cell.angle_gamma   90.00
#
_symmetry.space_group_name_H-M   'P 1'
#
loop_
_entity.id
_entity.type
_entity.pdbx_description
1 polymer ?
#
loop_
_entity_poly.entity_id
_entity_poly.type
_entity_poly.pdbx_seq_one_letter_code
_entity_poly.pdbx_strand_id
1 'polypeptide(L)'
;MRLILDTMLWGYIGQTGSREKFERCALAHGWKVCTPPATLMETFRDTNAERRTAGILALMSPHWVRLHTEADMECMEIVAEAKRLRPKWVRQLPRPGRPAALRDFWKHQIWRATARDPDYMALFRSPGKEQQEREEVKLVDAMRWNRRERLRVNRSSWRLDDITVTPTDDALVEDLYGWEAGVPVEPWRLQGRDVLRYALRNRHGVDRPDVDTTVADWLDPYLHLNNMVKDKDDFGRFWLFEVERTRMPRHWMRWAIQESQTMAKVRSSDGRDGQIASYLFDAEVFLTEDGNFFDALERVKEVSLTPFADVRRVRIHPNDADVVEIIESALT
;
A
#
# COMPACT_ATOMS: atom_id res chain seq x y z
N MET A 1 -21.75 -1.24 -7.78
CA MET A 1 -20.88 -0.76 -6.70
C MET A 1 -19.65 -1.64 -6.57
N ARG A 2 -18.43 -1.08 -6.53
CA ARG A 2 -17.17 -1.77 -6.22
C ARG A 2 -16.88 -1.68 -4.72
N LEU A 3 -16.68 -2.82 -4.09
CA LEU A 3 -16.58 -2.95 -2.64
C LEU A 3 -15.25 -3.60 -2.27
N ILE A 4 -14.48 -2.99 -1.38
CA ILE A 4 -13.36 -3.65 -0.71
C ILE A 4 -13.73 -3.84 0.77
N LEU A 5 -13.44 -5.03 1.29
CA LEU A 5 -13.53 -5.31 2.71
C LEU A 5 -12.11 -5.39 3.29
N ASP A 6 -11.94 -4.80 4.46
CA ASP A 6 -10.77 -4.98 5.31
C ASP A 6 -10.57 -6.47 5.69
N THR A 7 -9.32 -6.85 5.98
CA THR A 7 -8.90 -8.21 6.32
C THR A 7 -9.67 -8.78 7.52
N MET A 8 -10.01 -7.95 8.51
CA MET A 8 -10.80 -8.40 9.67
C MET A 8 -12.19 -8.91 9.27
N LEU A 9 -12.86 -8.26 8.31
CA LEU A 9 -14.18 -8.67 7.84
C LEU A 9 -14.14 -10.03 7.15
N TRP A 10 -13.08 -10.30 6.38
CA TRP A 10 -12.85 -11.63 5.82
C TRP A 10 -12.66 -12.70 6.89
N GLY A 11 -11.99 -12.35 7.98
CA GLY A 11 -11.87 -13.20 9.16
C GLY A 11 -13.24 -13.57 9.73
N TYR A 12 -14.14 -12.61 9.93
CA TYR A 12 -15.49 -12.86 10.45
C TYR A 12 -16.35 -13.70 9.49
N ILE A 13 -16.35 -13.37 8.19
CA ILE A 13 -17.08 -14.14 7.16
C ILE A 13 -16.60 -15.60 7.14
N GLY A 14 -15.27 -15.80 7.21
CA GLY A 14 -14.67 -17.13 7.26
C GLY A 14 -15.06 -17.91 8.52
N GLN A 15 -14.87 -17.33 9.70
CA GLN A 15 -15.09 -18.01 10.99
C GLN A 15 -16.55 -18.36 11.23
N THR A 16 -17.48 -17.54 10.73
CA THR A 16 -18.93 -17.81 10.84
C THR A 16 -19.46 -18.75 9.76
N GLY A 17 -18.63 -19.17 8.79
CA GLY A 17 -19.07 -19.98 7.66
C GLY A 17 -20.02 -19.24 6.70
N SER A 18 -20.07 -17.90 6.77
CA SER A 18 -21.06 -17.08 6.08
C SER A 18 -20.71 -16.75 4.62
N ARG A 19 -19.66 -17.37 4.06
CA ARG A 19 -19.17 -17.07 2.70
C ARG A 19 -20.28 -17.15 1.65
N GLU A 20 -21.01 -18.27 1.60
CA GLU A 20 -22.06 -18.45 0.58
C GLU A 20 -23.23 -17.48 0.77
N LYS A 21 -23.57 -17.13 2.03
CA LYS A 21 -24.59 -16.11 2.33
C LYS A 21 -24.13 -14.75 1.82
N PHE A 22 -22.88 -14.38 2.07
CA PHE A 22 -22.29 -13.13 1.58
C PHE A 22 -22.21 -13.09 0.05
N GLU A 23 -21.79 -14.17 -0.60
CA GLU A 23 -21.77 -14.26 -2.07
C GLU A 23 -23.15 -14.05 -2.69
N ARG A 24 -24.19 -14.71 -2.15
CA ARG A 24 -25.57 -14.51 -2.60
C ARG A 24 -26.04 -13.07 -2.40
N CYS A 25 -25.74 -12.48 -1.24
CA CYS A 25 -26.07 -11.08 -0.94
C CYS A 25 -25.39 -10.12 -1.94
N ALA A 26 -24.08 -10.29 -2.17
CA ALA A 26 -23.32 -9.48 -3.12
C ALA A 26 -23.85 -9.62 -4.56
N LEU A 27 -24.20 -10.84 -5.00
CA LEU A 27 -24.79 -11.08 -6.31
C LEU A 27 -26.18 -10.44 -6.45
N ALA A 28 -27.03 -10.57 -5.43
CA ALA A 28 -28.37 -9.99 -5.43
C ALA A 28 -28.35 -8.46 -5.56
N HIS A 29 -27.37 -7.80 -4.94
CA HIS A 29 -27.20 -6.35 -5.01
C HIS A 29 -26.28 -5.87 -6.15
N GLY A 30 -25.72 -6.78 -6.96
CA GLY A 30 -24.78 -6.42 -8.03
C GLY A 30 -23.47 -5.79 -7.53
N TRP A 31 -23.02 -6.14 -6.32
CA TRP A 31 -21.75 -5.69 -5.78
C TRP A 31 -20.58 -6.40 -6.48
N LYS A 32 -19.60 -5.61 -6.90
CA LYS A 32 -18.30 -6.08 -7.40
C LYS A 32 -17.32 -6.08 -6.23
N VAL A 33 -17.31 -7.18 -5.48
CA VAL A 33 -16.36 -7.40 -4.40
C VAL A 33 -14.96 -7.49 -4.98
N CYS A 34 -14.09 -6.57 -4.59
CA CYS A 34 -12.71 -6.46 -5.06
C CYS A 34 -11.76 -7.00 -3.97
N THR A 35 -10.81 -7.84 -4.35
CA THR A 35 -9.79 -8.37 -3.46
C THR A 35 -8.39 -7.90 -3.83
N PRO A 36 -7.84 -6.99 -3.01
CA PRO A 36 -6.42 -6.65 -3.04
C PRO A 36 -5.54 -7.87 -2.74
N PRO A 37 -4.41 -8.05 -3.45
CA PRO A 37 -3.35 -8.95 -3.00
C PRO A 37 -2.87 -8.67 -1.57
N ALA A 38 -2.85 -7.39 -1.13
CA ALA A 38 -2.47 -7.02 0.22
C ALA A 38 -3.35 -7.67 1.30
N THR A 39 -4.67 -7.77 1.08
CA THR A 39 -5.61 -8.44 1.99
C THR A 39 -5.31 -9.93 2.14
N LEU A 40 -4.97 -10.59 1.02
CA LEU A 40 -4.54 -11.99 1.05
C LEU A 40 -3.23 -12.15 1.85
N MET A 41 -2.25 -11.28 1.58
CA MET A 41 -0.96 -11.27 2.29
C MET A 41 -1.11 -11.03 3.78
N GLU A 42 -2.03 -10.16 4.20
CA GLU A 42 -2.33 -9.94 5.61
C GLU A 42 -3.00 -11.17 6.24
N THR A 43 -3.96 -11.79 5.54
CA THR A 43 -4.63 -13.00 6.02
C THR A 43 -3.63 -14.12 6.30
N PHE A 44 -2.60 -14.30 5.46
CA PHE A 44 -1.54 -15.28 5.67
C PHE A 44 -0.71 -15.09 6.96
N ARG A 45 -0.73 -13.88 7.51
CA ARG A 45 0.02 -13.55 8.71
C ARG A 45 -0.75 -13.83 10.00
N ASP A 46 -2.04 -14.19 9.93
CA ASP A 46 -2.77 -14.66 11.11
C ASP A 46 -2.09 -15.91 11.66
N THR A 47 -1.70 -15.84 12.94
CA THR A 47 -0.98 -16.91 13.63
C THR A 47 -1.87 -18.10 13.94
N ASN A 48 -3.19 -17.88 14.06
CA ASN A 48 -4.16 -18.93 14.23
C ASN A 48 -4.46 -19.59 12.86
N ALA A 49 -4.11 -20.88 12.74
CA ALA A 49 -4.23 -21.64 11.49
C ALA A 49 -5.68 -21.80 11.02
N GLU A 50 -6.62 -22.01 11.94
CA GLU A 50 -8.05 -22.14 11.62
C GLU A 50 -8.61 -20.82 11.10
N ARG A 51 -8.33 -19.71 11.80
CA ARG A 51 -8.75 -18.37 11.38
C ARG A 51 -8.15 -17.97 10.03
N ARG A 52 -6.85 -18.22 9.84
CA ARG A 52 -6.15 -17.99 8.57
C ARG A 52 -6.82 -18.76 7.44
N THR A 53 -7.05 -20.06 7.62
CA THR A 53 -7.68 -20.92 6.62
C THR A 53 -9.10 -20.45 6.30
N ALA A 54 -9.89 -20.14 7.32
CA ALA A 54 -11.25 -19.66 7.15
C ALA A 54 -11.31 -18.33 6.37
N GLY A 55 -10.45 -17.37 6.72
CA GLY A 55 -10.34 -16.09 6.00
C GLY A 55 -9.88 -16.26 4.55
N ILE A 56 -8.89 -17.12 4.30
CA ILE A 56 -8.44 -17.48 2.95
C ILE A 56 -9.60 -18.06 2.13
N LEU A 57 -10.33 -19.04 2.68
CA LEU A 57 -11.43 -19.69 1.98
C LEU A 57 -12.58 -18.72 1.69
N ALA A 58 -12.81 -17.74 2.57
CA ALA A 58 -13.71 -16.63 2.29
C ALA A 58 -13.22 -15.87 1.04
N LEU A 59 -11.94 -15.49 0.99
CA LEU A 59 -11.31 -14.74 -0.12
C LEU A 59 -11.35 -15.44 -1.50
N MET A 60 -11.52 -16.77 -1.57
CA MET A 60 -11.32 -17.57 -2.78
C MET A 60 -12.52 -17.64 -3.75
N SER A 61 -13.54 -16.81 -3.57
CA SER A 61 -14.72 -16.86 -4.44
C SER A 61 -14.41 -16.56 -5.92
N PRO A 62 -15.00 -17.30 -6.87
CA PRO A 62 -14.87 -17.00 -8.30
C PRO A 62 -15.61 -15.72 -8.71
N HIS A 63 -16.54 -15.22 -7.89
CA HIS A 63 -17.34 -14.03 -8.18
C HIS A 63 -16.60 -12.71 -7.90
N TRP A 64 -15.43 -12.78 -7.27
CA TRP A 64 -14.73 -11.60 -6.80
C TRP A 64 -13.67 -11.13 -7.80
N VAL A 65 -13.42 -9.84 -7.80
CA VAL A 65 -12.50 -9.16 -8.71
C VAL A 65 -11.14 -9.02 -8.05
N ARG A 66 -10.18 -9.81 -8.50
CA ARG A 66 -8.79 -9.72 -8.03
C ARG A 66 -8.11 -8.49 -8.64
N LEU A 67 -7.53 -7.65 -7.79
CA LEU A 67 -6.86 -6.42 -8.19
C LEU A 67 -5.38 -6.67 -8.53
N HIS A 68 -4.77 -5.69 -9.22
CA HIS A 68 -3.32 -5.62 -9.42
C HIS A 68 -2.63 -5.26 -8.11
N THR A 69 -1.35 -5.59 -7.93
CA THR A 69 -0.63 -5.19 -6.70
C THR A 69 -0.47 -3.68 -6.60
N GLU A 70 -0.34 -3.17 -5.38
CA GLU A 70 -0.02 -1.77 -5.10
C GLU A 70 1.30 -1.38 -5.76
N ALA A 71 2.30 -2.26 -5.73
CA ALA A 71 3.58 -2.04 -6.39
C ALA A 71 3.45 -1.86 -7.91
N ASP A 72 2.61 -2.64 -8.60
CA ASP A 72 2.33 -2.46 -10.04
C ASP A 72 1.71 -1.08 -10.28
N MET A 73 0.64 -0.75 -9.53
CA MET A 73 -0.11 0.50 -9.71
C MET A 73 0.72 1.74 -9.38
N GLU A 74 1.45 1.75 -8.26
CA GLU A 74 2.36 2.83 -7.86
C GLU A 74 3.51 3.00 -8.87
N CYS A 75 4.04 1.91 -9.42
CA CYS A 75 5.04 2.00 -10.48
C CYS A 75 4.46 2.58 -11.76
N MET A 76 3.19 2.30 -12.08
CA MET A 76 2.55 2.88 -13.27
C MET A 76 2.31 4.38 -13.13
N GLU A 77 2.09 4.91 -11.92
CA GLU A 77 2.07 6.36 -11.66
C GLU A 77 3.44 6.99 -11.99
N ILE A 78 4.54 6.38 -11.56
CA ILE A 78 5.90 6.83 -11.87
C ILE A 78 6.15 6.78 -13.38
N VAL A 79 5.75 5.69 -14.06
CA VAL A 79 5.89 5.57 -15.52
C VAL A 79 5.11 6.67 -16.25
N ALA A 80 3.89 6.98 -15.79
CA ALA A 80 3.07 8.02 -16.37
C ALA A 80 3.71 9.41 -16.22
N GLU A 81 4.23 9.73 -15.03
CA GLU A 81 4.91 11.00 -14.78
C GLU A 81 6.26 11.08 -15.51
N ALA A 82 7.02 10.00 -15.58
CA ALA A 82 8.26 9.96 -16.36
C ALA A 82 7.98 10.21 -17.85
N LYS A 83 6.89 9.65 -18.41
CA LYS A 83 6.47 9.94 -19.79
C LYS A 83 6.13 11.40 -20.03
N ARG A 84 5.52 12.06 -19.05
CA ARG A 84 5.13 13.48 -19.13
C ARG A 84 6.34 14.41 -18.98
N LEU A 85 7.14 14.19 -17.95
CA LEU A 85 8.16 15.13 -17.50
C LEU A 85 9.57 14.83 -18.03
N ARG A 86 9.85 13.55 -18.30
CA ARG A 86 11.20 13.08 -18.67
C ARG A 86 11.16 12.02 -19.78
N PRO A 87 10.73 12.37 -21.01
CA PRO A 87 10.71 11.43 -22.14
C PRO A 87 12.05 10.70 -22.39
N LYS A 88 13.18 11.33 -22.07
CA LYS A 88 14.54 10.74 -22.15
C LYS A 88 14.75 9.51 -21.24
N TRP A 89 13.93 9.35 -20.21
CA TRP A 89 13.93 8.17 -19.34
C TRP A 89 13.09 7.03 -19.91
N VAL A 90 12.19 7.31 -20.84
CA VAL A 90 11.22 6.32 -21.34
C VAL A 90 11.84 5.48 -22.44
N ARG A 91 11.60 4.18 -22.40
CA ARG A 91 11.95 3.28 -23.50
C ARG A 91 10.96 3.44 -24.65
N GLN A 92 11.47 3.60 -25.87
CA GLN A 92 10.62 3.67 -27.07
C GLN A 92 9.86 2.36 -27.33
N LEU A 93 10.50 1.22 -27.05
CA LEU A 93 9.90 -0.10 -27.10
C LEU A 93 10.01 -0.75 -25.71
N PRO A 94 8.88 -1.16 -25.09
CA PRO A 94 8.91 -1.88 -23.84
C PRO A 94 9.73 -3.16 -23.98
N ARG A 95 10.61 -3.45 -23.02
CA ARG A 95 11.30 -4.75 -23.03
C ARG A 95 10.30 -5.85 -22.67
N PRO A 96 10.34 -7.02 -23.33
CA PRO A 96 9.73 -8.21 -22.76
C PRO A 96 10.35 -8.42 -21.38
N GLY A 97 9.51 -8.56 -20.36
CA GLY A 97 9.98 -8.48 -18.99
C GLY A 97 9.04 -9.15 -18.00
N ARG A 98 9.44 -9.09 -16.74
CA ARG A 98 8.73 -9.69 -15.60
C ARG A 98 7.31 -9.17 -15.36
N PRO A 99 6.88 -7.94 -15.69
CA PRO A 99 5.55 -7.45 -15.32
C PRO A 99 4.38 -8.31 -15.80
N ALA A 100 4.47 -8.91 -17.00
CA ALA A 100 3.43 -9.82 -17.46
C ALA A 100 3.35 -11.08 -16.57
N ALA A 101 4.51 -11.68 -16.27
CA ALA A 101 4.59 -12.85 -15.40
C ALA A 101 4.21 -12.52 -13.95
N LEU A 102 4.63 -11.37 -13.43
CA LEU A 102 4.28 -10.88 -12.09
C LEU A 102 2.77 -10.60 -11.98
N ARG A 103 2.16 -9.97 -13.00
CA ARG A 103 0.71 -9.77 -13.05
C ARG A 103 -0.03 -11.10 -13.07
N ASP A 104 0.40 -12.05 -13.90
CA ASP A 104 -0.21 -13.38 -13.92
C ASP A 104 -0.06 -14.10 -12.57
N PHE A 105 1.13 -14.01 -11.95
CA PHE A 105 1.37 -14.57 -10.63
C PHE A 105 0.41 -14.00 -9.59
N TRP A 106 0.38 -12.68 -9.43
CA TRP A 106 -0.40 -12.00 -8.40
C TRP A 106 -1.91 -12.02 -8.65
N LYS A 107 -2.36 -12.10 -9.91
CA LYS A 107 -3.78 -12.14 -10.26
C LYS A 107 -4.34 -13.57 -10.31
N HIS A 108 -3.51 -14.56 -10.63
CA HIS A 108 -3.98 -15.92 -10.92
C HIS A 108 -3.22 -17.02 -10.19
N GLN A 109 -1.90 -17.05 -10.24
CA GLN A 109 -1.15 -18.22 -9.74
C GLN A 109 -1.20 -18.32 -8.22
N ILE A 110 -0.94 -17.23 -7.49
CA ILE A 110 -0.94 -17.22 -6.03
C ILE A 110 -2.29 -17.70 -5.49
N TRP A 111 -3.40 -17.14 -5.97
CA TRP A 111 -4.76 -17.51 -5.57
C TRP A 111 -5.08 -18.99 -5.84
N ARG A 112 -4.65 -19.53 -6.99
CA ARG A 112 -4.85 -20.96 -7.31
C ARG A 112 -4.03 -21.86 -6.40
N ALA A 113 -2.80 -21.46 -6.08
CA ALA A 113 -1.94 -22.20 -5.15
C ALA A 113 -2.53 -22.18 -3.74
N THR A 114 -2.95 -21.00 -3.27
CA THR A 114 -3.57 -20.80 -1.96
C THR A 114 -4.88 -21.57 -1.80
N ALA A 115 -5.72 -21.62 -2.84
CA ALA A 115 -6.96 -22.39 -2.79
C ALA A 115 -6.74 -23.89 -2.64
N ARG A 116 -5.57 -24.41 -3.06
CA ARG A 116 -5.18 -25.82 -2.90
C ARG A 116 -4.49 -26.08 -1.57
N ASP A 117 -3.72 -25.11 -1.10
CA ASP A 117 -2.93 -25.19 0.12
C ASP A 117 -3.00 -23.82 0.85
N PRO A 118 -3.88 -23.68 1.86
CA PRO A 118 -3.95 -22.48 2.69
C PRO A 118 -2.66 -22.16 3.45
N ASP A 119 -1.76 -23.14 3.60
CA ASP A 119 -0.43 -22.99 4.18
C ASP A 119 0.66 -22.79 3.12
N TYR A 120 0.30 -22.61 1.84
CA TYR A 120 1.24 -22.39 0.73
C TYR A 120 2.27 -21.29 1.03
N MET A 121 1.88 -20.24 1.75
CA MET A 121 2.79 -19.15 2.13
C MET A 121 3.72 -19.48 3.30
N ALA A 122 3.54 -20.59 4.02
CA ALA A 122 4.55 -21.11 4.93
C ALA A 122 5.86 -21.43 4.19
N LEU A 123 5.80 -21.73 2.89
CA LEU A 123 6.98 -21.92 2.02
C LEU A 123 7.70 -20.61 1.69
N PHE A 124 6.98 -19.47 1.70
CA PHE A 124 7.55 -18.13 1.49
C PHE A 124 7.96 -17.45 2.79
N ARG A 125 7.72 -18.10 3.95
CA ARG A 125 8.42 -17.80 5.21
C ARG A 125 9.87 -18.30 5.11
N SER A 126 10.62 -17.77 4.16
CA SER A 126 12.07 -18.00 4.05
C SER A 126 12.78 -17.63 5.36
N PRO A 127 14.01 -18.13 5.61
CA PRO A 127 14.72 -18.07 6.90
C PRO A 127 15.16 -16.64 7.35
N GLY A 128 14.60 -15.59 6.74
CA GLY A 128 14.79 -14.19 7.12
C GLY A 128 13.71 -13.67 8.08
N LYS A 129 12.88 -14.54 8.69
CA LYS A 129 11.84 -14.13 9.64
C LYS A 129 12.39 -13.25 10.77
N GLU A 130 13.58 -13.59 11.29
CA GLU A 130 14.27 -12.72 12.25
C GLU A 130 14.68 -11.38 11.65
N GLN A 131 15.09 -11.32 10.39
CA GLN A 131 15.49 -10.07 9.75
C GLN A 131 14.29 -9.18 9.44
N GLN A 132 13.20 -9.77 8.94
CA GLN A 132 11.94 -9.06 8.70
C GLN A 132 11.29 -8.60 10.01
N GLU A 133 11.30 -9.43 11.06
CA GLU A 133 10.84 -9.03 12.41
C GLU A 133 11.77 -7.95 13.00
N ARG A 134 13.09 -8.04 12.83
CA ARG A 134 14.05 -6.99 13.26
C ARG A 134 13.86 -5.69 12.47
N GLU A 135 13.55 -5.76 11.19
CA GLU A 135 13.26 -4.59 10.35
C GLU A 135 11.89 -3.97 10.70
N GLU A 136 10.86 -4.78 10.95
CA GLU A 136 9.58 -4.31 11.49
C GLU A 136 9.75 -3.66 12.87
N VAL A 137 10.56 -4.24 13.76
CA VAL A 137 10.88 -3.64 15.08
C VAL A 137 11.62 -2.31 14.91
N LYS A 138 12.63 -2.24 14.03
CA LYS A 138 13.34 -0.98 13.73
C LYS A 138 12.42 0.06 13.13
N LEU A 139 11.50 -0.33 12.25
CA LEU A 139 10.50 0.56 11.66
C LEU A 139 9.55 1.09 12.72
N VAL A 140 9.04 0.23 13.60
CA VAL A 140 8.17 0.61 14.72
C VAL A 140 8.90 1.52 15.71
N ASP A 141 10.18 1.28 15.99
CA ASP A 141 10.98 2.13 16.87
C ASP A 141 11.29 3.48 16.23
N ALA A 142 11.56 3.52 14.92
CA ALA A 142 11.68 4.75 14.15
C ALA A 142 10.35 5.52 14.13
N MET A 143 9.21 4.86 13.94
CA MET A 143 7.87 5.45 14.02
C MET A 143 7.59 6.01 15.42
N ARG A 144 7.97 5.29 16.49
CA ARG A 144 7.85 5.75 17.88
C ARG A 144 8.77 6.93 18.18
N TRP A 145 9.99 6.95 17.63
CA TRP A 145 10.92 8.06 17.75
C TRP A 145 10.40 9.29 17.00
N ASN A 146 10.02 9.14 15.73
CA ASN A 146 9.40 10.20 14.91
C ASN A 146 8.17 10.77 15.61
N ARG A 147 7.32 9.91 16.16
CA ARG A 147 6.19 10.33 16.99
C ARG A 147 6.67 11.14 18.19
N ARG A 148 7.61 10.64 19.01
CA ARG A 148 8.11 11.35 20.19
C ARG A 148 8.65 12.74 19.86
N GLU A 149 9.40 12.88 18.77
CA GLU A 149 9.91 14.18 18.34
C GLU A 149 8.78 15.09 17.86
N ARG A 150 7.82 14.57 17.07
CA ARG A 150 6.67 15.34 16.59
C ARG A 150 5.70 15.76 17.69
N LEU A 151 5.56 14.94 18.75
CA LEU A 151 4.76 15.26 19.93
C LEU A 151 5.27 16.44 20.74
N ARG A 152 6.53 16.85 20.57
CA ARG A 152 7.08 18.03 21.23
C ARG A 152 6.56 19.33 20.61
N VAL A 153 5.98 19.27 19.41
CA VAL A 153 5.42 20.42 18.69
C VAL A 153 3.89 20.37 18.78
N ASN A 154 3.28 21.50 19.13
CA ASN A 154 1.88 21.61 19.56
C ASN A 154 0.86 21.04 18.53
N ARG A 155 -0.14 20.30 19.04
CA ARG A 155 -0.82 19.21 18.32
C ARG A 155 -2.23 19.50 17.79
N SER A 156 -2.85 20.62 18.14
CA SER A 156 -4.30 20.81 17.93
C SER A 156 -4.72 21.36 16.56
N SER A 157 -3.78 21.59 15.63
CA SER A 157 -4.08 22.21 14.33
C SER A 157 -3.29 21.67 13.14
N TRP A 158 -2.60 20.53 13.26
CA TRP A 158 -1.77 20.02 12.18
C TRP A 158 -2.63 19.36 11.09
N ARG A 159 -2.65 19.96 9.90
CA ARG A 159 -3.19 19.32 8.69
C ARG A 159 -2.02 18.74 7.91
N LEU A 160 -2.24 17.61 7.23
CA LEU A 160 -1.22 16.98 6.37
C LEU A 160 -0.69 17.95 5.29
N ASP A 161 -1.54 18.86 4.81
CA ASP A 161 -1.18 19.88 3.81
C ASP A 161 -0.26 20.98 4.34
N ASP A 162 -0.18 21.15 5.66
CA ASP A 162 0.65 22.18 6.27
C ASP A 162 2.07 21.67 6.55
N ILE A 163 2.34 20.37 6.35
CA ILE A 163 3.63 19.78 6.65
C ILE A 163 4.59 20.04 5.49
N THR A 164 5.69 20.72 5.80
CA THR A 164 6.80 20.91 4.89
C THR A 164 8.13 20.52 5.53
N VAL A 165 9.08 20.08 4.72
CA VAL A 165 10.45 19.80 5.14
C VAL A 165 11.38 20.81 4.47
N THR A 166 12.37 21.29 5.22
CA THR A 166 13.53 22.03 4.71
C THR A 166 14.79 21.23 5.03
N PRO A 167 15.86 21.35 4.22
CA PRO A 167 17.14 20.75 4.56
C PRO A 167 17.65 21.29 5.90
N THR A 168 18.29 20.43 6.69
CA THR A 168 18.97 20.81 7.93
C THR A 168 20.44 21.11 7.65
N ASP A 169 21.10 21.82 8.56
CA ASP A 169 22.53 22.19 8.41
C ASP A 169 23.47 20.96 8.38
N ASP A 170 23.01 19.82 8.90
CA ASP A 170 23.70 18.53 8.91
C ASP A 170 23.31 17.61 7.73
N ALA A 171 22.49 18.09 6.79
CA ALA A 171 22.10 17.31 5.62
C ALA A 171 23.32 16.93 4.77
N LEU A 172 23.38 15.67 4.32
CA LEU A 172 24.45 15.23 3.44
C LEU A 172 24.28 15.86 2.06
N VAL A 173 25.39 16.11 1.35
CA VAL A 173 25.34 16.62 -0.04
C VAL A 173 24.44 15.76 -0.93
N GLU A 174 24.37 14.45 -0.66
CA GLU A 174 23.49 13.55 -1.41
C GLU A 174 22.00 13.81 -1.23
N ASP A 175 21.61 14.35 -0.09
CA ASP A 175 20.21 14.66 0.23
C ASP A 175 19.77 15.97 -0.42
N LEU A 176 20.73 16.81 -0.84
CA LEU A 176 20.50 18.10 -1.46
C LEU A 176 20.39 18.05 -2.99
N TYR A 177 20.72 16.92 -3.64
CA TYR A 177 20.65 16.81 -5.09
C TYR A 177 19.24 17.12 -5.61
N GLY A 178 19.16 18.12 -6.49
CA GLY A 178 17.94 18.63 -7.09
C GLY A 178 17.05 19.42 -6.14
N TRP A 179 17.46 19.68 -4.89
CA TRP A 179 16.73 20.50 -3.93
C TRP A 179 17.15 21.97 -4.07
N GLU A 180 16.20 22.85 -4.34
CA GLU A 180 16.44 24.29 -4.37
C GLU A 180 16.66 24.85 -2.96
N ALA A 181 17.78 25.56 -2.76
CA ALA A 181 18.16 26.08 -1.46
C ALA A 181 17.08 27.01 -0.87
N GLY A 182 16.71 26.77 0.38
CA GLY A 182 15.70 27.56 1.10
C GLY A 182 14.26 27.30 0.68
N VAL A 183 14.00 26.39 -0.27
CA VAL A 183 12.64 26.06 -0.71
C VAL A 183 12.11 24.86 0.09
N PRO A 184 11.06 25.02 0.90
CA PRO A 184 10.42 23.91 1.57
C PRO A 184 9.71 22.98 0.58
N VAL A 185 9.69 21.68 0.86
CA VAL A 185 9.01 20.66 0.03
C VAL A 185 8.04 19.83 0.86
N GLU A 186 7.05 19.24 0.20
CA GLU A 186 6.12 18.32 0.85
C GLU A 186 6.83 16.99 1.21
N PRO A 187 6.66 16.45 2.43
CA PRO A 187 7.36 15.24 2.87
C PRO A 187 7.13 14.00 2.01
N TRP A 188 5.94 13.85 1.40
CA TRP A 188 5.63 12.69 0.54
C TRP A 188 6.56 12.62 -0.68
N ARG A 189 6.99 13.78 -1.19
CA ARG A 189 7.91 13.90 -2.33
C ARG A 189 9.30 13.41 -1.94
N LEU A 190 9.75 13.81 -0.76
CA LEU A 190 11.03 13.39 -0.18
C LEU A 190 11.03 11.87 0.05
N GLN A 191 9.97 11.34 0.66
CA GLN A 191 9.82 9.91 0.88
C GLN A 191 9.81 9.13 -0.45
N GLY A 192 9.05 9.59 -1.45
CA GLY A 192 9.01 8.98 -2.78
C GLY A 192 10.37 8.94 -3.46
N ARG A 193 11.09 10.07 -3.42
CA ARG A 193 12.47 10.20 -3.92
C ARG A 193 13.39 9.18 -3.26
N ASP A 194 13.39 9.12 -1.94
CA ASP A 194 14.35 8.32 -1.18
C ASP A 194 14.06 6.82 -1.29
N VAL A 195 12.79 6.43 -1.24
CA VAL A 195 12.36 5.04 -1.47
C VAL A 195 12.74 4.59 -2.87
N LEU A 196 12.43 5.38 -3.91
CA LEU A 196 12.76 4.99 -5.27
C LEU A 196 14.27 4.99 -5.50
N ARG A 197 15.01 5.98 -4.96
CA ARG A 197 16.47 6.02 -5.03
C ARG A 197 17.09 4.78 -4.39
N TYR A 198 16.63 4.39 -3.21
CA TYR A 198 17.09 3.18 -2.51
C TYR A 198 16.81 1.92 -3.34
N ALA A 199 15.57 1.74 -3.79
CA ALA A 199 15.18 0.57 -4.58
C ALA A 199 15.99 0.47 -5.89
N LEU A 200 16.24 1.61 -6.54
CA LEU A 200 17.02 1.65 -7.77
C LEU A 200 18.51 1.46 -7.53
N ARG A 201 19.11 1.96 -6.44
CA ARG A 201 20.54 1.75 -6.13
C ARG A 201 20.83 0.28 -5.81
N ASN A 202 19.91 -0.38 -5.10
CA ASN A 202 20.08 -1.76 -4.67
C ASN A 202 19.65 -2.79 -5.72
N ARG A 203 19.26 -2.40 -6.95
CA ARG A 203 18.79 -3.35 -7.99
C ARG A 203 19.85 -4.33 -8.52
N HIS A 204 21.13 -4.15 -8.19
CA HIS A 204 22.23 -4.96 -8.70
C HIS A 204 22.50 -6.16 -7.80
N GLY A 205 21.92 -7.31 -8.18
CA GLY A 205 22.13 -8.59 -7.50
C GLY A 205 21.23 -9.69 -8.05
N VAL A 206 21.43 -10.08 -9.32
CA VAL A 206 20.70 -11.22 -9.90
C VAL A 206 21.01 -12.54 -9.16
N ASP A 207 22.10 -12.58 -8.40
CA ASP A 207 22.55 -13.72 -7.58
C ASP A 207 22.40 -13.51 -6.06
N ARG A 208 21.64 -12.50 -5.62
CA ARG A 208 21.41 -12.22 -4.20
C ARG A 208 19.92 -12.34 -3.85
N PRO A 209 19.47 -13.49 -3.32
CA PRO A 209 18.06 -13.71 -2.96
C PRO A 209 17.59 -12.82 -1.79
N ASP A 210 18.49 -12.05 -1.16
CA ASP A 210 18.23 -11.13 -0.04
C ASP A 210 17.93 -9.69 -0.47
N VAL A 211 17.96 -9.37 -1.77
CA VAL A 211 17.79 -7.99 -2.26
C VAL A 211 16.42 -7.79 -2.90
N ASP A 212 15.63 -6.86 -2.35
CA ASP A 212 14.33 -6.48 -2.91
C ASP A 212 14.49 -5.75 -4.24
N THR A 213 14.08 -6.42 -5.32
CA THR A 213 14.12 -5.90 -6.71
C THR A 213 12.73 -5.50 -7.22
N THR A 214 11.70 -5.52 -6.38
CA THR A 214 10.28 -5.40 -6.78
C THR A 214 10.03 -4.15 -7.63
N VAL A 215 10.44 -2.98 -7.16
CA VAL A 215 10.21 -1.71 -7.89
C VAL A 215 10.98 -1.68 -9.21
N ALA A 216 12.22 -2.20 -9.24
CA ALA A 216 13.01 -2.25 -10.46
C ALA A 216 12.38 -3.18 -11.51
N ASP A 217 11.85 -4.34 -11.08
CA ASP A 217 11.18 -5.31 -11.95
C ASP A 217 9.93 -4.73 -12.64
N TRP A 218 9.19 -3.86 -11.94
CA TRP A 218 8.03 -3.18 -12.49
C TRP A 218 8.39 -2.02 -13.43
N LEU A 219 9.46 -1.29 -13.15
CA LEU A 219 9.84 -0.08 -13.90
C LEU A 219 10.75 -0.35 -15.10
N ASP A 220 11.70 -1.29 -15.02
CA ASP A 220 12.72 -1.51 -16.08
C ASP A 220 12.12 -1.75 -17.47
N PRO A 221 10.98 -2.44 -17.62
CA PRO A 221 10.41 -2.66 -18.95
C PRO A 221 9.96 -1.38 -19.64
N TYR A 222 9.64 -0.33 -18.88
CA TYR A 222 9.12 0.93 -19.40
C TYR A 222 10.15 2.05 -19.39
N LEU A 223 11.11 2.01 -18.46
CA LEU A 223 12.05 3.10 -18.20
C LEU A 223 13.51 2.63 -18.29
N HIS A 224 14.38 3.50 -18.80
CA HIS A 224 15.82 3.37 -18.71
C HIS A 224 16.28 3.74 -17.29
N LEU A 225 16.25 2.79 -16.35
CA LEU A 225 16.58 3.03 -14.94
C LEU A 225 17.97 3.64 -14.72
N ASN A 226 18.95 3.27 -15.55
CA ASN A 226 20.27 3.90 -15.54
C ASN A 226 20.20 5.39 -15.88
N ASN A 227 19.38 5.79 -16.85
CA ASN A 227 19.20 7.19 -17.22
C ASN A 227 18.49 7.97 -16.10
N MET A 228 17.54 7.33 -15.41
CA MET A 228 16.83 7.95 -14.28
C MET A 228 17.77 8.33 -13.14
N VAL A 229 18.72 7.45 -12.78
CA VAL A 229 19.60 7.69 -11.62
C VAL A 229 20.96 8.29 -11.96
N LYS A 230 21.28 8.46 -13.24
CA LYS A 230 22.58 9.00 -13.69
C LYS A 230 22.75 10.46 -13.29
N ASP A 231 21.71 11.25 -13.47
CA ASP A 231 21.67 12.66 -13.13
C ASP A 231 20.91 12.82 -11.81
N LYS A 232 21.66 12.96 -10.72
CA LYS A 232 21.10 13.00 -9.36
C LYS A 232 20.25 14.25 -9.15
N ASP A 233 20.62 15.37 -9.76
CA ASP A 233 19.88 16.63 -9.66
C ASP A 233 18.58 16.57 -10.44
N ASP A 234 18.61 16.03 -11.66
CA ASP A 234 17.41 15.84 -12.48
C ASP A 234 16.41 14.89 -11.80
N PHE A 235 16.91 13.79 -11.21
CA PHE A 235 16.09 12.86 -10.42
C PHE A 235 15.51 13.52 -9.17
N GLY A 236 16.30 14.34 -8.48
CA GLY A 236 15.85 15.10 -7.32
C GLY A 236 14.73 16.08 -7.68
N ARG A 237 14.93 16.91 -8.70
CA ARG A 237 13.94 17.90 -9.15
C ARG A 237 12.62 17.26 -9.57
N PHE A 238 12.68 16.15 -10.31
CA PHE A 238 11.50 15.38 -10.71
C PHE A 238 10.57 15.10 -9.52
N TRP A 239 11.10 14.55 -8.43
CA TRP A 239 10.32 14.25 -7.24
C TRP A 239 9.95 15.48 -6.42
N LEU A 240 10.95 16.31 -6.11
CA LEU A 240 10.81 17.39 -5.13
C LEU A 240 9.90 18.52 -5.61
N PHE A 241 9.79 18.73 -6.93
CA PHE A 241 9.10 19.91 -7.45
C PHE A 241 8.11 19.62 -8.60
N GLU A 242 8.33 18.59 -9.41
CA GLU A 242 7.64 18.50 -10.71
C GLU A 242 6.47 17.50 -10.74
N VAL A 243 6.59 16.38 -10.02
CA VAL A 243 5.48 15.41 -9.97
C VAL A 243 4.24 16.01 -9.33
N GLU A 244 3.07 15.65 -9.83
CA GLU A 244 1.81 16.20 -9.33
C GLU A 244 1.11 15.21 -8.39
N ARG A 245 0.66 15.69 -7.22
CA ARG A 245 -0.05 14.87 -6.23
C ARG A 245 -1.26 14.15 -6.82
N THR A 246 -2.05 14.84 -7.66
CA THR A 246 -3.23 14.29 -8.33
C THR A 246 -2.89 13.21 -9.38
N ARG A 247 -1.64 13.14 -9.83
CA ARG A 247 -1.13 12.12 -10.77
C ARG A 247 -0.39 10.98 -10.08
N MET A 248 -0.09 11.15 -8.80
CA MET A 248 0.52 10.13 -7.94
C MET A 248 -0.34 9.86 -6.69
N PRO A 249 -1.66 9.62 -6.86
CA PRO A 249 -2.57 9.52 -5.73
C PRO A 249 -2.22 8.36 -4.80
N ARG A 250 -1.69 7.23 -5.30
CA ARG A 250 -1.34 6.07 -4.47
C ARG A 250 -0.05 6.30 -3.68
N HIS A 251 0.98 6.87 -4.32
CA HIS A 251 2.19 7.28 -3.60
C HIS A 251 1.88 8.28 -2.47
N TRP A 252 1.05 9.29 -2.77
CA TRP A 252 0.62 10.25 -1.76
C TRP A 252 -0.22 9.59 -0.65
N MET A 253 -1.18 8.74 -1.00
CA MET A 253 -2.03 8.02 -0.03
C MET A 253 -1.20 7.15 0.92
N ARG A 254 -0.20 6.43 0.39
CA ARG A 254 0.70 5.59 1.20
C ARG A 254 1.45 6.43 2.24
N TRP A 255 1.96 7.60 1.85
CA TRP A 255 2.57 8.55 2.79
C TRP A 255 1.55 9.09 3.80
N ALA A 256 0.40 9.57 3.31
CA ALA A 256 -0.61 10.26 4.10
C ALA A 256 -1.17 9.39 5.22
N ILE A 257 -1.37 8.09 4.96
CA ILE A 257 -1.84 7.13 5.97
C ILE A 257 -0.75 6.83 6.99
N GLN A 258 0.48 6.54 6.56
CA GLN A 258 1.59 6.32 7.48
C GLN A 258 1.79 7.52 8.40
N GLU A 259 1.73 8.73 7.84
CA GLU A 259 1.84 9.98 8.59
C GLU A 259 0.68 10.14 9.58
N SER A 260 -0.57 9.99 9.11
CA SER A 260 -1.77 10.08 9.96
C SER A 260 -1.78 9.08 11.12
N GLN A 261 -1.21 7.89 10.92
CA GLN A 261 -1.10 6.86 11.95
C GLN A 261 0.04 7.11 12.93
N THR A 262 1.16 7.70 12.49
CA THR A 262 2.22 8.13 13.42
C THR A 262 1.72 9.24 14.37
N MET A 263 0.74 10.03 13.93
CA MET A 263 0.01 10.98 14.78
C MET A 263 -1.00 10.29 15.71
N ALA A 264 -1.34 9.02 15.51
CA ALA A 264 -2.14 8.20 16.41
C ALA A 264 -1.24 7.34 17.34
N LYS A 265 -1.80 6.31 18.00
CA LYS A 265 -1.01 5.36 18.80
C LYS A 265 -0.34 4.37 17.84
N VAL A 266 0.99 4.44 17.71
CA VAL A 266 1.78 3.54 16.83
C VAL A 266 1.57 2.08 17.22
N ARG A 267 1.17 1.24 16.26
CA ARG A 267 1.07 -0.23 16.37
C ARG A 267 2.00 -0.89 15.34
N SER A 268 2.28 -2.17 15.52
CA SER A 268 3.13 -2.93 14.58
C SER A 268 2.46 -3.19 13.21
N SER A 269 1.17 -2.88 13.07
CA SER A 269 0.39 -3.06 11.83
C SER A 269 0.50 -1.88 10.85
N ASP A 270 0.94 -0.69 11.31
CA ASP A 270 0.81 0.59 10.58
C ASP A 270 1.49 0.62 9.19
N GLY A 271 2.52 -0.21 8.96
CA GLY A 271 3.17 -0.31 7.64
C GLY A 271 2.28 -0.97 6.56
N ARG A 272 1.29 -1.76 6.97
CA ARG A 272 0.42 -2.58 6.09
C ARG A 272 -0.83 -1.83 5.66
N ASP A 273 -1.31 -0.93 6.53
CA ASP A 273 -2.47 -0.08 6.27
C ASP A 273 -2.20 0.85 5.08
N GLY A 274 -0.96 1.33 4.91
CA GLY A 274 -0.55 2.07 3.72
C GLY A 274 -0.67 1.27 2.41
N GLN A 275 -0.40 -0.05 2.45
CA GLN A 275 -0.57 -0.92 1.28
C GLN A 275 -2.06 -1.09 0.94
N ILE A 276 -2.91 -1.37 1.94
CA ILE A 276 -4.36 -1.51 1.73
C ILE A 276 -4.99 -0.19 1.28
N ALA A 277 -4.60 0.93 1.88
CA ALA A 277 -5.10 2.25 1.52
C ALA A 277 -4.83 2.62 0.06
N SER A 278 -3.73 2.11 -0.52
CA SER A 278 -3.44 2.33 -1.94
C SER A 278 -4.57 1.83 -2.85
N TYR A 279 -5.36 0.84 -2.46
CA TYR A 279 -6.45 0.25 -3.25
C TYR A 279 -7.77 1.03 -3.17
N LEU A 280 -7.86 2.07 -2.34
CA LEU A 280 -9.11 2.82 -2.14
C LEU A 280 -9.54 3.60 -3.40
N PHE A 281 -8.63 3.86 -4.33
CA PHE A 281 -8.97 4.43 -5.63
C PHE A 281 -9.58 3.41 -6.60
N ASP A 282 -9.58 2.12 -6.25
CA ASP A 282 -10.14 1.03 -7.06
C ASP A 282 -11.51 0.56 -6.54
N ALA A 283 -12.11 1.28 -5.59
CA ALA A 283 -13.39 0.95 -5.00
C ALA A 283 -14.28 2.19 -4.84
N GLU A 284 -15.58 1.94 -4.75
CA GLU A 284 -16.57 2.98 -4.42
C GLU A 284 -16.84 2.99 -2.92
N VAL A 285 -16.78 1.83 -2.26
CA VAL A 285 -16.94 1.70 -0.80
C VAL A 285 -15.84 0.81 -0.22
N PHE A 286 -15.32 1.20 0.93
CA PHE A 286 -14.41 0.40 1.75
C PHE A 286 -15.01 0.21 3.15
N LEU A 287 -15.12 -1.04 3.60
CA LEU A 287 -15.60 -1.37 4.94
C LEU A 287 -14.44 -1.81 5.83
N THR A 288 -14.36 -1.24 7.03
CA THR A 288 -13.38 -1.62 8.07
C THR A 288 -14.02 -1.67 9.45
N GLU A 289 -13.48 -2.53 10.31
CA GLU A 289 -13.81 -2.55 11.75
C GLU A 289 -12.80 -1.74 12.58
N ASP A 290 -11.58 -1.53 12.05
CA ASP A 290 -10.52 -0.81 12.75
C ASP A 290 -10.83 0.69 12.81
N GLY A 291 -11.22 1.14 14.00
CA GLY A 291 -11.49 2.55 14.28
C GLY A 291 -10.28 3.46 14.05
N ASN A 292 -9.05 3.00 14.30
CA ASN A 292 -7.87 3.87 14.09
C ASN A 292 -7.59 4.06 12.61
N PHE A 293 -7.76 3.00 11.82
CA PHE A 293 -7.58 3.10 10.38
C PHE A 293 -8.70 3.94 9.74
N PHE A 294 -9.95 3.75 10.18
CA PHE A 294 -11.07 4.61 9.83
C PHE A 294 -10.78 6.09 10.13
N ASP A 295 -10.39 6.41 11.37
CA ASP A 295 -10.10 7.79 11.78
C ASP A 295 -8.92 8.40 11.00
N ALA A 296 -7.92 7.59 10.64
CA ALA A 296 -6.81 8.03 9.79
C ALA A 296 -7.29 8.35 8.37
N LEU A 297 -8.13 7.49 7.79
CA LEU A 297 -8.70 7.68 6.46
C LEU A 297 -9.59 8.92 6.37
N GLU A 298 -10.41 9.19 7.39
CA GLU A 298 -11.23 10.40 7.43
C GLU A 298 -10.37 11.68 7.45
N ARG A 299 -9.27 11.70 8.21
CA ARG A 299 -8.31 12.83 8.16
C ARG A 299 -7.66 12.99 6.79
N VAL A 300 -7.31 11.88 6.14
CA VAL A 300 -6.75 11.92 4.77
C VAL A 300 -7.79 12.41 3.77
N LYS A 301 -9.06 12.08 3.95
CA LYS A 301 -10.18 12.52 3.09
C LYS A 301 -10.33 14.03 3.06
N GLU A 302 -10.09 14.72 4.19
CA GLU A 302 -10.19 16.19 4.30
C GLU A 302 -9.19 16.96 3.42
N VAL A 303 -8.08 16.32 3.04
CA VAL A 303 -6.96 16.96 2.31
C VAL A 303 -6.65 16.28 0.96
N SER A 304 -7.32 15.17 0.65
CA SER A 304 -7.08 14.46 -0.59
C SER A 304 -7.58 15.26 -1.80
N LEU A 305 -6.70 15.44 -2.78
CA LEU A 305 -7.06 16.08 -4.05
C LEU A 305 -7.72 15.12 -5.04
N THR A 306 -7.61 13.81 -4.79
CA THR A 306 -8.21 12.77 -5.60
C THR A 306 -9.26 12.03 -4.76
N PRO A 307 -10.53 12.00 -5.17
CA PRO A 307 -11.54 11.21 -4.48
C PRO A 307 -11.16 9.73 -4.43
N PHE A 308 -11.41 9.09 -3.29
CA PHE A 308 -11.26 7.65 -3.10
C PHE A 308 -12.53 7.08 -2.46
N ALA A 309 -12.58 5.76 -2.26
CA ALA A 309 -13.73 5.04 -1.73
C ALA A 309 -14.37 5.72 -0.51
N ASP A 310 -15.70 5.65 -0.44
CA ASP A 310 -16.45 5.99 0.76
C ASP A 310 -16.13 4.97 1.86
N VAL A 311 -15.44 5.44 2.90
CA VAL A 311 -14.99 4.60 4.00
C VAL A 311 -16.10 4.51 5.03
N ARG A 312 -16.56 3.30 5.35
CA ARG A 312 -17.59 3.08 6.36
C ARG A 312 -17.08 2.14 7.44
N ARG A 313 -17.34 2.53 8.68
CA ARG A 313 -17.01 1.70 9.84
C ARG A 313 -18.16 0.74 10.12
N VAL A 314 -17.84 -0.53 10.23
CA VAL A 314 -18.75 -1.55 10.74
C VAL A 314 -18.30 -2.02 12.11
N ARG A 315 -19.24 -2.50 12.93
CA ARG A 315 -18.93 -3.13 14.21
C ARG A 315 -19.49 -4.52 14.18
N ILE A 316 -18.62 -5.52 14.30
CA ILE A 316 -19.01 -6.92 14.34
C ILE A 316 -18.54 -7.47 15.69
N HIS A 317 -19.50 -7.85 16.52
CA HIS A 317 -19.25 -8.54 17.77
C HIS A 317 -19.22 -10.05 17.55
N PRO A 318 -18.43 -10.81 18.33
CA PRO A 318 -18.38 -12.27 18.22
C PRO A 318 -19.72 -13.00 18.39
N ASN A 319 -20.70 -12.35 19.01
CA ASN A 319 -22.04 -12.88 19.26
C ASN A 319 -23.10 -12.35 18.27
N ASP A 320 -22.70 -11.53 17.30
CA ASP A 320 -23.65 -11.01 16.33
C ASP A 320 -24.17 -12.15 15.47
N ALA A 321 -25.51 -12.24 15.40
CA ALA A 321 -26.20 -13.38 14.82
C ALA A 321 -25.94 -13.54 13.32
N ASP A 322 -25.58 -12.44 12.62
CA ASP A 322 -25.21 -12.51 11.23
C ASP A 322 -24.31 -11.36 10.75
N VAL A 323 -23.07 -11.71 10.41
CA VAL A 323 -22.09 -10.79 9.79
C VAL A 323 -22.57 -10.24 8.45
N VAL A 324 -23.35 -11.01 7.68
CA VAL A 324 -23.79 -10.59 6.34
C VAL A 324 -24.82 -9.47 6.42
N GLU A 325 -25.83 -9.61 7.29
CA GLU A 325 -26.81 -8.55 7.54
C GLU A 325 -26.17 -7.25 8.05
N ILE A 326 -25.12 -7.32 8.86
CA ILE A 326 -24.36 -6.13 9.30
C ILE A 326 -23.67 -5.46 8.12
N ILE A 327 -22.98 -6.24 7.28
CA ILE A 327 -22.31 -5.72 6.08
C ILE A 327 -23.33 -5.10 5.13
N GLU A 328 -24.46 -5.78 4.90
CA GLU A 328 -25.53 -5.30 4.02
C GLU A 328 -26.16 -4.00 4.53
N SER A 329 -26.44 -3.92 5.83
CA SER A 329 -26.97 -2.72 6.48
C SER A 329 -26.01 -1.53 6.40
N ALA A 330 -24.70 -1.78 6.35
CA ALA A 330 -23.71 -0.72 6.19
C ALA A 330 -23.55 -0.24 4.74
N LEU A 331 -24.08 -1.00 3.77
CA LEU A 331 -23.96 -0.73 2.34
C LEU A 331 -25.23 -0.13 1.72
N THR A 332 -26.39 -0.46 2.28
CA THR A 332 -27.70 0.13 1.97
C THR A 332 -27.91 1.45 2.69
#